data_AF-A0A4U1J0A0-F1
#
_entry.id   AF-A0A4U1J0A0-F1
#
_cell.length_a   1.000
_cell.length_b   1.000
_cell.length_c   1.000
_cell.angle_alpha   90.00
_cell.angle_beta   90.00
_cell.angle_gamma   90.00
#
_symmetry.space_group_name_H-M   'P 1'
#
loop_
_entity.id
_entity.type
_entity.pdbx_description
1 polymer ?
#
loop_
_entity_poly.entity_id
_entity_poly.type
_entity_poly.pdbx_seq_one_letter_code
_entity_poly.pdbx_strand_id
1 'polypeptide(L)'
;MSGLYARPEARVVVVDVLRHVDLEPGPGKGPWIRAGLTTAALAGASTAFTAASHGDLWYVFAAPIFMGIRGFLQAREQSPRGRRVAMRIEPWGFVLDPEGTEDVLPWPRISNLRHRTVLLSEQNTVDMFFVEVDGETHRAVCPVSAPLAVLPVAFPGYVAAAKRPVALDLEGAMSIEGTRATFAELLTRARRTLESPDGAAQLGMPAAGYRGVASRAAGHETAAILRGALTGHRRAVDEGPLAAMLAAMLGTRELLPEVLTLCMSPSPLVAAVGKAAALRLGAAPMQPGAVEEVLPFLPEDEVRAIERFAQGEDGG
;
A
#
# COMPACT_ATOMS: atom_id res chain seq x y z
N MET A 1 -11.81 -11.03 32.71
CA MET A 1 -10.66 -10.14 32.44
C MET A 1 -9.97 -10.62 31.19
N SER A 2 -10.24 -9.98 30.03
CA SER A 2 -9.43 -10.01 28.79
C SER A 2 -9.91 -8.86 27.91
N GLY A 3 -9.79 -7.64 28.43
CA GLY A 3 -9.96 -6.40 27.67
C GLY A 3 -8.58 -5.83 27.41
N LEU A 4 -7.92 -6.30 26.34
CA LEU A 4 -6.61 -5.82 25.91
C LEU A 4 -6.78 -5.13 24.55
N TYR A 5 -7.04 -3.83 24.63
CA TYR A 5 -6.61 -2.78 23.70
C TYR A 5 -6.67 -3.05 22.20
N ALA A 6 -7.84 -2.82 21.58
CA ALA A 6 -7.86 -2.26 20.23
C ALA A 6 -7.49 -0.77 20.35
N ARG A 7 -6.19 -0.46 20.37
CA ARG A 7 -5.75 0.93 20.18
C ARG A 7 -6.20 1.35 18.78
N PRO A 8 -6.87 2.51 18.60
CA PRO A 8 -7.09 3.04 17.26
C PRO A 8 -5.72 3.25 16.63
N GLU A 9 -5.44 2.46 15.59
CA GLU A 9 -4.16 2.44 14.91
C GLU A 9 -3.83 3.86 14.42
N ALA A 10 -2.63 4.34 14.75
CA ALA A 10 -2.06 5.52 14.10
C ALA A 10 -2.20 5.36 12.58
N ARG A 11 -2.22 6.46 11.82
CA ARG A 11 -2.20 6.39 10.34
C ARG A 11 -1.12 5.38 9.96
N VAL A 12 -1.54 4.31 9.28
CA VAL A 12 -0.63 3.27 8.82
C VAL A 12 0.21 3.94 7.75
N VAL A 13 1.39 4.42 8.14
CA VAL A 13 2.38 4.95 7.22
C VAL A 13 2.97 3.73 6.54
N VAL A 14 2.83 3.67 5.21
CA VAL A 14 3.52 2.66 4.42
C VAL A 14 5.01 2.84 4.69
N VAL A 15 5.66 1.77 5.12
CA VAL A 15 7.12 1.77 5.29
C VAL A 15 7.74 2.10 3.95
N ASP A 16 8.63 3.08 3.88
CA ASP A 16 9.29 3.55 2.65
C ASP A 16 9.96 2.40 1.85
N VAL A 17 10.32 1.33 2.56
CA VAL A 17 10.86 0.07 2.01
C VAL A 17 9.89 -0.65 1.05
N LEU A 18 8.59 -0.31 1.04
CA LEU A 18 7.59 -0.89 0.13
C LEU A 18 7.47 -0.15 -1.21
N ARG A 19 8.20 0.94 -1.41
CA ARG A 19 8.09 1.76 -2.62
C ARG A 19 8.86 1.10 -3.78
N HIS A 20 8.17 0.85 -4.90
CA HIS A 20 8.71 0.26 -6.13
C HIS A 20 9.50 -1.04 -5.93
N VAL A 21 8.89 -2.05 -5.30
CA VAL A 21 9.53 -3.36 -5.15
C VAL A 21 9.06 -4.30 -6.25
N ASP A 22 9.94 -4.60 -7.19
CA ASP A 22 9.68 -5.55 -8.26
C ASP A 22 9.75 -7.00 -7.76
N LEU A 23 8.75 -7.78 -8.13
CA LEU A 23 8.60 -9.20 -7.86
C LEU A 23 8.59 -9.97 -9.19
N GLU A 24 9.47 -10.94 -9.30
CA GLU A 24 9.59 -11.75 -10.50
C GLU A 24 8.48 -12.80 -10.60
N PRO A 25 8.10 -13.25 -11.82
CA PRO A 25 7.28 -14.42 -12.01
C PRO A 25 8.03 -15.66 -11.49
N GLY A 26 7.83 -16.00 -10.20
CA GLY A 26 8.60 -17.04 -9.51
C GLY A 26 8.60 -18.39 -10.22
N PRO A 27 9.49 -19.34 -9.89
CA PRO A 27 9.84 -20.46 -10.77
C PRO A 27 8.65 -21.31 -11.26
N GLY A 28 8.79 -21.88 -12.46
CA GLY A 28 7.81 -22.80 -13.04
C GLY A 28 7.65 -24.08 -12.22
N LYS A 29 6.77 -25.01 -12.65
CA LYS A 29 6.55 -26.27 -11.91
C LYS A 29 7.82 -27.14 -11.79
N GLY A 30 8.78 -26.98 -12.70
CA GLY A 30 10.00 -27.79 -12.79
C GLY A 30 10.85 -27.83 -11.51
N PRO A 31 11.33 -26.70 -10.98
CA PRO A 31 12.12 -26.66 -9.75
C PRO A 31 11.43 -27.31 -8.54
N TRP A 32 10.12 -27.12 -8.39
CA TRP A 32 9.33 -27.73 -7.31
C TRP A 32 9.19 -29.24 -7.44
N ILE A 33 8.97 -29.73 -8.66
CA ILE A 33 8.93 -31.16 -8.96
C ILE A 33 10.30 -31.78 -8.70
N ARG A 34 11.39 -31.09 -9.06
CA ARG A 34 12.76 -31.55 -8.79
C ARG A 34 13.06 -31.62 -7.29
N ALA A 35 12.74 -30.58 -6.53
CA ALA A 35 12.92 -30.56 -5.08
C ALA A 35 12.09 -31.66 -4.36
N GLY A 36 10.87 -31.91 -4.83
CA GLY A 36 10.04 -33.03 -4.36
C GLY A 36 10.64 -34.40 -4.70
N LEU A 37 11.13 -34.56 -5.94
CA LEU A 37 11.76 -35.80 -6.40
C LEU A 37 13.09 -36.10 -5.69
N THR A 38 13.93 -35.09 -5.42
CA THR A 38 15.20 -35.29 -4.70
C THR A 38 14.96 -35.69 -3.26
N THR A 39 14.03 -35.03 -2.57
CA THR A 39 13.64 -35.39 -1.19
C THR A 39 13.08 -36.81 -1.13
N ALA A 40 12.22 -37.18 -2.09
CA ALA A 40 11.65 -38.51 -2.20
C ALA A 40 12.70 -39.59 -2.55
N ALA A 41 13.67 -39.27 -3.41
CA ALA A 41 14.75 -40.18 -3.78
C ALA A 41 15.67 -40.48 -2.58
N LEU A 42 16.01 -39.48 -1.77
CA LEU A 42 16.81 -39.67 -0.56
C LEU A 42 16.07 -40.50 0.51
N ALA A 43 14.77 -40.24 0.72
CA ALA A 43 13.93 -41.04 1.62
C ALA A 43 13.70 -42.47 1.09
N GLY A 44 13.57 -42.64 -0.23
CA GLY A 44 13.44 -43.94 -0.89
C GLY A 44 14.72 -44.77 -0.82
N ALA A 45 15.89 -44.16 -0.99
CA ALA A 45 17.18 -44.85 -0.92
C ALA A 45 17.49 -45.36 0.50
N SER A 46 17.19 -44.56 1.52
CA SER A 46 17.36 -44.94 2.93
C SER A 46 16.42 -46.08 3.33
N THR A 47 15.15 -46.04 2.92
CA THR A 47 14.19 -47.14 3.18
C THR A 47 14.52 -48.42 2.41
N ALA A 48 14.94 -48.32 1.16
CA ALA A 48 15.38 -49.47 0.35
C ALA A 48 16.63 -50.15 0.92
N PHE A 49 17.61 -49.38 1.41
CA PHE A 49 18.81 -49.93 2.07
C PHE A 49 18.46 -50.71 3.35
N THR A 50 17.50 -50.19 4.12
CA THR A 50 17.02 -50.83 5.35
C THR A 50 16.19 -52.09 5.08
N ALA A 51 15.45 -52.14 3.97
CA ALA A 51 14.68 -53.33 3.57
C ALA A 51 15.57 -54.42 2.93
N ALA A 52 16.59 -54.02 2.16
CA ALA A 52 17.54 -54.95 1.55
C ALA A 52 18.34 -55.75 2.59
N SER A 53 18.61 -55.17 3.77
CA SER A 53 19.27 -55.89 4.87
C SER A 53 18.40 -56.95 5.54
N HIS A 54 17.09 -56.99 5.26
CA HIS A 54 16.14 -57.95 5.81
C HIS A 54 15.71 -59.05 4.82
N GLY A 55 16.32 -59.12 3.63
CA GLY A 55 16.13 -60.22 2.67
C GLY A 55 14.89 -60.10 1.76
N ASP A 56 14.17 -58.98 1.81
CA ASP A 56 12.88 -58.81 1.14
C ASP A 56 13.04 -57.97 -0.14
N LEU A 57 13.55 -58.60 -1.20
CA LEU A 57 14.03 -57.97 -2.45
C LEU A 57 12.98 -57.12 -3.19
N TRP A 58 11.68 -57.42 -3.04
CA TRP A 58 10.63 -56.68 -3.74
C TRP A 58 10.37 -55.28 -3.15
N TYR A 59 10.63 -55.09 -1.85
CA TYR A 59 10.53 -53.78 -1.19
C TYR A 59 11.59 -52.78 -1.71
N VAL A 60 12.74 -53.28 -2.18
CA VAL A 60 13.81 -52.45 -2.76
C VAL A 60 13.33 -51.71 -4.02
N PHE A 61 12.41 -52.29 -4.78
CA PHE A 61 11.86 -51.68 -5.99
C PHE A 61 10.56 -50.92 -5.74
N ALA A 62 9.69 -51.40 -4.84
CA ALA A 62 8.40 -50.77 -4.58
C ALA A 62 8.52 -49.50 -3.71
N ALA A 63 9.35 -49.51 -2.66
CA ALA A 63 9.43 -48.40 -1.70
C ALA A 63 9.88 -47.07 -2.34
N PRO A 64 10.91 -47.03 -3.23
CA PRO A 64 11.31 -45.79 -3.91
C PRO A 64 10.24 -45.25 -4.86
N ILE A 65 9.49 -46.13 -5.53
CA ILE A 65 8.40 -45.73 -6.44
C ILE A 65 7.24 -45.14 -5.64
N PHE A 66 6.82 -45.78 -4.55
CA PHE A 66 5.74 -45.27 -3.69
C PHE A 66 6.14 -43.97 -2.98
N MET A 67 7.37 -43.87 -2.47
CA MET A 67 7.92 -42.63 -1.90
C MET A 67 8.03 -41.53 -2.97
N GLY A 68 8.47 -41.88 -4.18
CA GLY A 68 8.55 -40.98 -5.33
C GLY A 68 7.19 -40.44 -5.77
N ILE A 69 6.18 -41.31 -5.89
CA ILE A 69 4.80 -40.92 -6.22
C ILE A 69 4.21 -40.08 -5.08
N ARG A 70 4.38 -40.49 -3.83
CA ARG A 70 3.86 -39.74 -2.67
C ARG A 70 4.56 -38.39 -2.54
N GLY A 71 5.88 -38.32 -2.71
CA GLY A 71 6.65 -37.08 -2.72
C GLY A 71 6.29 -36.18 -3.90
N PHE A 72 6.00 -36.75 -5.07
CA PHE A 72 5.49 -36.01 -6.23
C PHE A 72 4.08 -35.49 -6.00
N LEU A 73 3.17 -36.30 -5.44
CA LEU A 73 1.81 -35.89 -5.11
C LEU A 73 1.81 -34.83 -4.02
N GLN A 74 2.63 -35.01 -2.97
CA GLN A 74 2.81 -34.05 -1.90
C GLN A 74 3.46 -32.77 -2.41
N ALA A 75 4.48 -32.83 -3.29
CA ALA A 75 5.06 -31.65 -3.93
C ALA A 75 4.11 -30.98 -4.92
N ARG A 76 3.18 -31.73 -5.53
CA ARG A 76 2.12 -31.21 -6.40
C ARG A 76 0.99 -30.56 -5.61
N GLU A 77 0.65 -31.11 -4.45
CA GLU A 77 -0.29 -30.53 -3.47
C GLU A 77 0.30 -29.30 -2.78
N GLN A 78 1.59 -29.35 -2.45
CA GLN A 78 2.36 -28.23 -1.91
C GLN A 78 2.80 -27.24 -2.98
N SER A 79 2.73 -27.61 -4.27
CA SER A 79 3.05 -26.72 -5.38
C SER A 79 2.12 -25.52 -5.26
N PRO A 80 2.67 -24.30 -5.10
CA PRO A 80 1.84 -23.16 -4.82
C PRO A 80 0.84 -22.95 -5.97
N ARG A 81 -0.45 -23.04 -5.66
CA ARG A 81 -1.51 -22.75 -6.63
C ARG A 81 -1.52 -21.25 -6.92
N GLY A 82 -1.89 -20.88 -8.15
CA GLY A 82 -2.00 -19.49 -8.59
C GLY A 82 -1.25 -19.18 -9.88
N ARG A 83 -1.76 -18.19 -10.61
CA ARG A 83 -1.17 -17.67 -11.85
C ARG A 83 0.16 -17.00 -11.52
N ARG A 84 1.22 -17.43 -12.21
CA ARG A 84 2.55 -16.81 -12.11
C ARG A 84 2.51 -15.52 -12.92
N VAL A 85 2.87 -14.40 -12.30
CA VAL A 85 2.88 -13.10 -12.95
C VAL A 85 3.98 -12.25 -12.32
N ALA A 86 4.62 -11.39 -13.11
CA ALA A 86 5.46 -10.33 -12.53
C ALA A 86 4.55 -9.39 -11.75
N MET A 87 5.04 -8.84 -10.64
CA MET A 87 4.29 -7.86 -9.87
C MET A 87 5.22 -6.76 -9.42
N ARG A 88 4.69 -5.57 -9.19
CA ARG A 88 5.39 -4.51 -8.47
C ARG A 88 4.57 -4.13 -7.26
N ILE A 89 5.19 -4.09 -6.08
CA ILE A 89 4.58 -3.56 -4.86
C ILE A 89 4.73 -2.05 -4.90
N GLU A 90 3.62 -1.37 -4.65
CA GLU A 90 3.56 0.09 -4.49
C GLU A 90 2.92 0.44 -3.15
N PRO A 91 3.13 1.67 -2.62
CA PRO A 91 2.49 2.12 -1.39
C PRO A 91 0.95 2.05 -1.45
N TRP A 92 0.36 2.02 -2.64
CA TRP A 92 -1.10 2.04 -2.86
C TRP A 92 -1.69 0.70 -3.31
N GLY A 93 -0.84 -0.33 -3.54
CA GLY A 93 -1.30 -1.66 -3.93
C GLY A 93 -0.26 -2.45 -4.72
N PHE A 94 -0.73 -3.30 -5.63
CA PHE A 94 0.11 -4.07 -6.55
C PHE A 94 -0.17 -3.67 -8.00
N VAL A 95 0.86 -3.68 -8.83
CA VAL A 95 0.73 -3.64 -10.30
C VAL A 95 1.10 -5.02 -10.83
N LEU A 96 0.17 -5.72 -11.48
CA LEU A 96 0.43 -7.00 -12.12
C LEU A 96 0.91 -6.79 -13.55
N ASP A 97 1.89 -7.60 -13.95
CA ASP A 97 2.46 -7.61 -15.30
C ASP A 97 2.88 -6.21 -15.79
N PRO A 98 3.79 -5.52 -15.06
CA PRO A 98 4.15 -4.13 -15.33
C PRO A 98 4.81 -3.89 -16.71
N GLU A 99 5.28 -4.95 -17.39
CA GLU A 99 5.84 -4.86 -18.75
C GLU A 99 4.82 -5.22 -19.86
N GLY A 100 3.62 -5.68 -19.46
CA GLY A 100 2.60 -6.23 -20.35
C GLY A 100 1.28 -5.49 -20.26
N THR A 101 0.18 -6.21 -20.05
CA THR A 101 -1.12 -5.59 -19.77
C THR A 101 -1.21 -5.27 -18.29
N GLU A 102 -0.91 -4.03 -17.91
CA GLU A 102 -0.93 -3.58 -16.51
C GLU A 102 -2.34 -3.78 -15.91
N ASP A 103 -2.46 -4.71 -14.95
CA ASP A 103 -3.65 -4.81 -14.11
C ASP A 103 -3.33 -4.27 -12.72
N VAL A 104 -3.98 -3.17 -12.36
CA VAL A 104 -3.70 -2.45 -11.13
C VAL A 104 -4.65 -2.91 -10.03
N LEU A 105 -4.05 -3.32 -8.92
CA LEU A 105 -4.71 -3.87 -7.75
C LEU A 105 -4.53 -2.93 -6.56
N PRO A 106 -5.41 -1.92 -6.39
CA PRO A 106 -5.37 -1.09 -5.19
C PRO A 106 -5.67 -1.96 -3.96
N TRP A 107 -5.12 -1.62 -2.77
CA TRP A 107 -5.32 -2.41 -1.54
C TRP A 107 -6.77 -2.88 -1.32
N PRO A 108 -7.80 -2.04 -1.50
CA PRO A 108 -9.20 -2.42 -1.31
C PRO A 108 -9.72 -3.57 -2.19
N ARG A 109 -9.09 -3.81 -3.36
CA ARG A 109 -9.48 -4.84 -4.35
C ARG A 109 -8.92 -6.22 -4.00
N ILE A 110 -7.89 -6.27 -3.15
CA ILE A 110 -7.24 -7.51 -2.74
C ILE A 110 -8.07 -8.15 -1.62
N SER A 111 -8.48 -9.41 -1.78
CA SER A 111 -9.27 -10.13 -0.77
C SER A 111 -8.38 -10.79 0.28
N ASN A 112 -7.19 -11.24 -0.12
CA ASN A 112 -6.25 -11.93 0.74
C ASN A 112 -4.82 -11.73 0.26
N LEU A 113 -3.90 -11.51 1.19
CA LEU A 113 -2.47 -11.41 0.93
C LEU A 113 -1.74 -12.40 1.82
N ARG A 114 -0.97 -13.31 1.22
CA ARG A 114 -0.16 -14.29 1.95
C ARG A 114 1.29 -14.19 1.53
N HIS A 115 2.18 -14.43 2.49
CA HIS A 115 3.63 -14.54 2.30
C HIS A 115 4.08 -15.93 2.73
N ARG A 116 5.05 -16.49 2.01
CA ARG A 116 5.78 -17.69 2.42
C ARG A 116 7.23 -17.57 2.01
N THR A 117 8.13 -17.82 2.93
CA THR A 117 9.53 -18.07 2.60
C THR A 117 9.70 -19.51 2.14
N VAL A 118 10.37 -19.71 1.01
CA VAL A 118 10.53 -21.02 0.37
C VAL A 118 11.99 -21.28 0.05
N LEU A 119 12.48 -22.44 0.47
CA LEU A 119 13.74 -23.01 0.01
C LEU A 119 13.57 -23.64 -1.39
N LEU A 120 14.16 -23.05 -2.43
CA LEU A 120 14.19 -23.60 -3.80
C LEU A 120 15.34 -24.59 -4.00
N SER A 121 16.46 -24.37 -3.33
CA SER A 121 17.62 -25.27 -3.26
C SER A 121 18.38 -25.01 -1.95
N GLU A 122 19.37 -25.85 -1.61
CA GLU A 122 20.16 -25.72 -0.37
C GLU A 122 20.79 -24.32 -0.18
N GLN A 123 21.01 -23.58 -1.27
CA GLN A 123 21.61 -22.24 -1.25
C GLN A 123 20.68 -21.14 -1.73
N ASN A 124 19.43 -21.45 -2.11
CA ASN A 124 18.51 -20.48 -2.68
C ASN A 124 17.18 -20.47 -1.94
N THR A 125 16.96 -19.42 -1.15
CA THR A 125 15.69 -19.14 -0.47
C THR A 125 15.08 -17.89 -1.07
N VAL A 126 13.78 -17.93 -1.33
CA VAL A 126 13.02 -16.79 -1.86
C VAL A 126 11.79 -16.54 -1.02
N ASP A 127 11.34 -15.30 -0.98
CA ASP A 127 10.03 -14.95 -0.47
C ASP A 127 9.02 -15.01 -1.60
N MET A 128 7.88 -15.63 -1.32
CA MET A 128 6.78 -15.81 -2.26
C MET A 128 5.53 -15.09 -1.74
N PHE A 129 4.95 -14.25 -2.60
CA PHE A 129 3.72 -13.53 -2.33
C PHE A 129 2.56 -14.16 -3.09
N PHE A 130 1.41 -14.24 -2.43
CA PHE A 130 0.15 -14.70 -3.00
C PHE A 130 -0.88 -13.60 -2.82
N VAL A 131 -1.31 -13.01 -3.93
CA VAL A 131 -2.31 -11.95 -3.98
C VAL A 131 -3.59 -12.57 -4.52
N GLU A 132 -4.66 -12.52 -3.73
CA GLU A 132 -5.96 -13.06 -4.11
C GLU A 132 -6.90 -11.91 -4.48
N VAL A 133 -7.51 -12.01 -5.67
CA VAL A 133 -8.44 -11.02 -6.24
C VAL A 133 -9.55 -11.76 -6.95
N ASP A 134 -10.81 -11.46 -6.62
CA ASP A 134 -11.99 -12.05 -7.27
C ASP A 134 -11.99 -13.59 -7.32
N GLY A 135 -11.36 -14.24 -6.33
CA GLY A 135 -11.22 -15.70 -6.23
C GLY A 135 -10.05 -16.29 -7.04
N GLU A 136 -9.34 -15.47 -7.82
CA GLU A 136 -8.09 -15.85 -8.49
C GLU A 136 -6.89 -15.55 -7.59
N THR A 137 -5.90 -16.44 -7.56
CA THR A 137 -4.64 -16.23 -6.84
C THR A 137 -3.54 -15.96 -7.83
N HIS A 138 -2.87 -14.82 -7.69
CA HIS A 138 -1.66 -14.46 -8.41
C HIS A 138 -0.46 -14.67 -7.50
N ARG A 139 0.69 -15.06 -8.06
CA ARG A 139 1.91 -15.27 -7.29
C ARG A 139 3.15 -14.71 -7.98
N ALA A 140 4.04 -14.16 -7.16
CA ALA A 140 5.34 -13.65 -7.54
C ALA A 140 6.36 -13.95 -6.44
N VAL A 141 7.65 -13.77 -6.74
CA VAL A 141 8.74 -13.99 -5.78
C VAL A 141 9.70 -12.82 -5.76
N CYS A 142 10.41 -12.70 -4.64
CA CYS A 142 11.56 -11.81 -4.51
C CYS A 142 12.66 -12.49 -3.68
N PRO A 143 13.88 -11.94 -3.65
CA PRO A 143 14.86 -12.27 -2.64
C PRO A 143 14.27 -12.10 -1.23
N VAL A 144 14.76 -12.90 -0.28
CA VAL A 144 14.28 -12.84 1.11
C VAL A 144 14.44 -11.44 1.67
N SER A 145 13.34 -10.87 2.17
CA SER A 145 13.29 -9.50 2.65
C SER A 145 12.44 -9.41 3.91
N ALA A 146 13.10 -9.26 5.05
CA ALA A 146 12.43 -9.15 6.35
C ALA A 146 11.38 -8.02 6.40
N PRO A 147 11.59 -6.83 5.78
CA PRO A 147 10.55 -5.80 5.69
C PRO A 147 9.29 -6.26 4.95
N LEU A 148 9.44 -7.01 3.86
CA LEU A 148 8.29 -7.48 3.06
C LEU A 148 7.53 -8.62 3.75
N ALA A 149 8.19 -9.40 4.61
CA ALA A 149 7.56 -10.47 5.39
C ALA A 149 6.47 -9.95 6.36
N VAL A 150 6.53 -8.67 6.75
CA VAL A 150 5.53 -8.03 7.64
C VAL A 150 4.27 -7.62 6.87
N LEU A 151 4.35 -7.50 5.54
CA LEU A 151 3.27 -6.96 4.70
C LEU A 151 1.92 -7.66 4.90
N PRO A 152 1.79 -9.01 4.96
CA PRO A 152 0.50 -9.66 5.20
C PRO A 152 -0.12 -9.32 6.56
N VAL A 153 0.71 -9.04 7.57
CA VAL A 153 0.24 -8.67 8.91
C VAL A 153 -0.26 -7.23 8.90
N ALA A 154 0.41 -6.34 8.17
CA ALA A 154 0.00 -4.93 8.02
C ALA A 154 -1.16 -4.73 7.01
N PHE A 155 -1.39 -5.71 6.14
CA PHE A 155 -2.35 -5.63 5.04
C PHE A 155 -3.77 -5.18 5.45
N PRO A 156 -4.40 -5.74 6.51
CA PRO A 156 -5.72 -5.26 6.94
C PRO A 156 -5.74 -3.76 7.28
N GLY A 157 -4.66 -3.26 7.88
CA GLY A 157 -4.49 -1.84 8.18
C GLY A 157 -4.37 -0.98 6.92
N TYR A 158 -3.63 -1.43 5.91
CA TYR A 158 -3.56 -0.75 4.61
C TYR A 158 -4.91 -0.71 3.89
N VAL A 159 -5.66 -1.81 3.90
CA VAL A 159 -7.02 -1.87 3.33
C VAL A 159 -7.95 -0.90 4.06
N ALA A 160 -7.93 -0.89 5.39
CA ALA A 160 -8.77 0.00 6.21
C ALA A 160 -8.42 1.48 5.99
N ALA A 161 -7.12 1.80 5.90
CA ALA A 161 -6.65 3.16 5.62
C ALA A 161 -7.01 3.60 4.19
N ALA A 162 -6.83 2.74 3.18
CA ALA A 162 -7.16 3.04 1.80
C ALA A 162 -8.67 3.23 1.56
N LYS A 163 -9.52 2.53 2.31
CA LYS A 163 -10.99 2.66 2.27
C LYS A 163 -11.53 3.82 3.10
N ARG A 164 -10.69 4.50 3.89
CA ARG A 164 -11.15 5.55 4.80
C ARG A 164 -11.83 6.67 3.99
N PRO A 165 -13.07 7.07 4.34
CA PRO A 165 -13.72 8.22 3.72
C PRO A 165 -12.86 9.47 3.86
N VAL A 166 -12.90 10.37 2.88
CA VAL A 166 -12.18 11.64 2.92
C VAL A 166 -13.12 12.73 3.42
N ALA A 167 -12.67 13.54 4.36
CA ALA A 167 -13.47 14.62 4.92
C ALA A 167 -13.52 15.81 3.96
N LEU A 168 -14.69 16.44 3.89
CA LEU A 168 -14.94 17.66 3.11
C LEU A 168 -15.02 18.91 4.01
N ASP A 169 -14.82 18.73 5.32
CA ASP A 169 -14.60 19.76 6.33
C ASP A 169 -13.54 19.30 7.34
N LEU A 170 -13.09 20.19 8.23
CA LEU A 170 -12.06 19.89 9.24
C LEU A 170 -12.64 19.24 10.52
N GLU A 171 -13.96 19.13 10.61
CA GLU A 171 -14.65 18.54 11.75
C GLU A 171 -14.99 17.05 11.52
N GLY A 172 -14.88 16.59 10.27
CA GLY A 172 -15.26 15.25 9.83
C GLY A 172 -16.78 15.06 9.70
N ALA A 173 -17.57 16.13 9.68
CA ALA A 173 -19.04 16.06 9.65
C ALA A 173 -19.56 15.77 8.22
N MET A 174 -18.85 16.26 7.21
CA MET A 174 -19.07 15.95 5.81
C MET A 174 -17.95 15.05 5.28
N SER A 175 -18.32 13.97 4.60
CA SER A 175 -17.34 13.04 4.02
C SER A 175 -17.81 12.46 2.69
N ILE A 176 -16.85 12.09 1.85
CA ILE A 176 -17.07 11.29 0.65
C ILE A 176 -16.35 9.96 0.79
N GLU A 177 -16.90 8.90 0.21
CA GLU A 177 -16.24 7.59 0.15
C GLU A 177 -14.87 7.73 -0.52
N GLY A 178 -13.81 7.18 0.10
CA GLY A 178 -12.42 7.45 -0.32
C GLY A 178 -12.11 7.02 -1.75
N THR A 179 -12.78 5.99 -2.27
CA THR A 179 -12.65 5.50 -3.66
C THR A 179 -13.40 6.34 -4.68
N ARG A 180 -14.34 7.20 -4.23
CA ARG A 180 -15.15 8.09 -5.07
C ARG A 180 -14.76 9.56 -4.93
N ALA A 181 -13.92 9.87 -3.95
CA ALA A 181 -13.39 11.20 -3.73
C ALA A 181 -12.64 11.67 -4.99
N THR A 182 -12.89 12.91 -5.40
CA THR A 182 -12.18 13.55 -6.52
C THR A 182 -11.37 14.73 -6.00
N PHE A 183 -10.27 15.02 -6.66
CA PHE A 183 -9.47 16.20 -6.37
C PHE A 183 -10.25 17.49 -6.60
N ALA A 184 -11.06 17.54 -7.66
CA ALA A 184 -11.88 18.71 -7.99
C ALA A 184 -12.86 19.08 -6.88
N GLU A 185 -13.48 18.09 -6.22
CA GLU A 185 -14.36 18.34 -5.08
C GLU A 185 -13.59 18.85 -3.87
N LEU A 186 -12.43 18.26 -3.55
CA LEU A 186 -11.57 18.72 -2.46
C LEU A 186 -11.08 20.15 -2.68
N LEU A 187 -10.66 20.49 -3.90
CA LEU A 187 -10.21 21.83 -4.26
C LEU A 187 -11.34 22.85 -4.13
N THR A 188 -12.53 22.49 -4.61
CA THR A 188 -13.73 23.33 -4.48
C THR A 188 -14.06 23.58 -3.02
N ARG A 189 -13.97 22.56 -2.16
CA ARG A 189 -14.19 22.67 -0.72
C ARG A 189 -13.13 23.55 -0.06
N ALA A 190 -11.86 23.35 -0.36
CA ALA A 190 -10.76 24.15 0.17
C ALA A 190 -10.95 25.65 -0.16
N ARG A 191 -11.28 25.98 -1.42
CA ARG A 191 -11.59 27.36 -1.82
C ARG A 191 -12.76 27.93 -1.05
N ARG A 192 -13.87 27.21 -1.00
CA ARG A 192 -15.08 27.64 -0.28
C ARG A 192 -14.80 27.91 1.20
N THR A 193 -13.97 27.10 1.85
CA THR A 193 -13.56 27.31 3.24
C THR A 193 -12.75 28.59 3.39
N LEU A 194 -11.83 28.90 2.47
CA LEU A 194 -11.01 30.12 2.52
C LEU A 194 -11.80 31.40 2.17
N GLU A 195 -12.81 31.29 1.30
CA GLU A 195 -13.65 32.39 0.85
C GLU A 195 -14.75 32.75 1.87
N SER A 196 -15.31 31.74 2.54
CA SER A 196 -16.41 31.90 3.50
C SER A 196 -15.96 32.49 4.85
N PRO A 197 -16.73 33.42 5.46
CA PRO A 197 -16.49 33.88 6.83
C PRO A 197 -16.50 32.75 7.87
N ASP A 198 -17.40 31.78 7.71
CA ASP A 198 -17.51 30.65 8.64
C ASP A 198 -16.28 29.73 8.53
N GLY A 199 -15.79 29.50 7.31
CA GLY A 199 -14.59 28.70 7.08
C GLY A 199 -13.32 29.39 7.58
N ALA A 200 -13.23 30.71 7.40
CA ALA A 200 -12.16 31.51 8.02
C ALA A 200 -12.20 31.43 9.55
N ALA A 201 -13.39 31.48 10.16
CA ALA A 201 -13.56 31.32 11.61
C ALA A 201 -13.18 29.91 12.09
N GLN A 202 -13.57 28.86 11.36
CA GLN A 202 -13.16 27.47 11.63
C GLN A 202 -11.63 27.28 11.56
N LEU A 203 -10.95 28.07 10.75
CA LEU A 203 -9.50 28.09 10.63
C LEU A 203 -8.81 29.01 11.65
N GLY A 204 -9.55 29.62 12.60
CA GLY A 204 -8.98 30.59 13.54
C GLY A 204 -8.36 31.81 12.85
N MET A 205 -8.83 32.14 11.64
CA MET A 205 -8.33 33.31 10.90
C MET A 205 -9.06 34.57 11.39
N PRO A 206 -8.37 35.72 11.45
CA PRO A 206 -9.00 36.97 11.85
C PRO A 206 -10.14 37.34 10.88
N ALA A 207 -11.26 37.81 11.43
CA ALA A 207 -12.37 38.31 10.63
C ALA A 207 -11.87 39.42 9.70
N ALA A 208 -12.30 39.39 8.43
CA ALA A 208 -11.93 40.40 7.46
C ALA A 208 -12.45 41.78 7.92
N GLY A 209 -11.55 42.62 8.43
CA GLY A 209 -11.91 43.97 8.88
C GLY A 209 -12.25 44.86 7.68
N TYR A 210 -13.23 45.75 7.86
CA TYR A 210 -13.73 46.69 6.84
C TYR A 210 -12.64 47.64 6.26
N ARG A 211 -11.49 47.77 6.94
CA ARG A 211 -10.37 48.66 6.54
C ARG A 211 -9.07 47.93 6.21
N GLY A 212 -9.06 46.60 6.19
CA GLY A 212 -7.83 45.81 6.07
C GLY A 212 -8.04 44.58 5.19
N VAL A 213 -8.13 44.79 3.88
CA VAL A 213 -7.97 43.71 2.87
C VAL A 213 -6.54 43.14 2.90
N ALA A 214 -5.60 43.88 3.49
CA ALA A 214 -4.23 43.44 3.67
C ALA A 214 -4.13 42.36 4.75
N SER A 215 -3.95 41.12 4.28
CA SER A 215 -3.45 39.96 5.01
C SER A 215 -4.45 39.19 5.90
N ARG A 216 -5.33 38.40 5.25
CA ARG A 216 -5.80 37.10 5.79
C ARG A 216 -4.62 36.11 5.82
N ALA A 217 -3.57 36.42 6.58
CA ALA A 217 -2.45 35.50 6.75
C ALA A 217 -2.82 34.44 7.79
N ALA A 218 -2.44 33.19 7.53
CA ALA A 218 -2.56 32.12 8.51
C ALA A 218 -1.70 32.45 9.74
N GLY A 219 -2.32 32.43 10.93
CA GLY A 219 -1.64 32.60 12.20
C GLY A 219 -1.22 31.25 12.82
N HIS A 220 -0.60 31.31 14.00
CA HIS A 220 -0.26 30.10 14.76
C HIS A 220 -1.48 29.25 15.12
N GLU A 221 -2.63 29.88 15.38
CA GLU A 221 -3.89 29.16 15.66
C GLU A 221 -4.36 28.36 14.45
N THR A 222 -4.35 28.96 13.25
CA THR A 222 -4.64 28.27 12.00
C THR A 222 -3.74 27.07 11.78
N ALA A 223 -2.43 27.24 11.98
CA ALA A 223 -1.49 26.14 11.85
C ALA A 223 -1.71 25.04 12.90
N ALA A 224 -2.09 25.38 14.14
CA ALA A 224 -2.43 24.40 15.17
C ALA A 224 -3.68 23.58 14.81
N ILE A 225 -4.71 24.23 14.26
CA ILE A 225 -5.94 23.56 13.79
C ILE A 225 -5.62 22.60 12.64
N LEU A 226 -4.90 23.08 11.62
CA LEU A 226 -4.50 22.26 10.47
C LEU A 226 -3.58 21.10 10.89
N ARG A 227 -2.63 21.34 11.80
CA ARG A 227 -1.79 20.28 12.39
C ARG A 227 -2.65 19.24 13.10
N GLY A 228 -3.67 19.66 13.84
CA GLY A 228 -4.63 18.78 14.49
C GLY A 228 -5.38 17.87 13.51
N ALA A 229 -5.81 18.41 12.36
CA ALA A 229 -6.48 17.66 11.31
C ALA A 229 -5.51 16.72 10.56
N LEU A 230 -4.30 17.19 10.22
CA LEU A 230 -3.24 16.39 9.58
C LEU A 230 -2.81 15.20 10.45
N THR A 231 -2.81 15.40 11.77
CA THR A 231 -2.47 14.38 12.78
C THR A 231 -3.71 13.76 13.45
N GLY A 232 -4.90 14.01 12.92
CA GLY A 232 -6.19 13.59 13.47
C GLY A 232 -6.48 12.10 13.26
N HIS A 233 -5.56 11.23 13.68
CA HIS A 233 -5.50 9.82 13.30
C HIS A 233 -6.65 8.92 13.80
N ARG A 234 -7.58 9.45 14.61
CA ARG A 234 -8.55 8.67 15.39
C ARG A 234 -9.99 8.79 14.91
N ARG A 235 -10.24 9.57 13.85
CA ARG A 235 -11.59 9.79 13.33
C ARG A 235 -11.91 8.76 12.26
N ALA A 236 -13.21 8.47 12.08
CA ALA A 236 -13.71 7.53 11.08
C ALA A 236 -13.48 8.02 9.63
N VAL A 237 -13.09 9.28 9.48
CA VAL A 237 -12.89 10.00 8.22
C VAL A 237 -11.49 10.61 8.22
N ASP A 238 -10.83 10.68 7.05
CA ASP A 238 -9.52 11.31 6.86
C ASP A 238 -9.66 12.79 6.50
N GLU A 239 -9.32 13.67 7.43
CA GLU A 239 -9.29 15.14 7.24
C GLU A 239 -7.98 15.63 6.62
N GLY A 240 -6.97 14.76 6.58
CA GLY A 240 -5.62 15.09 6.16
C GLY A 240 -5.54 15.70 4.75
N PRO A 241 -6.24 15.19 3.72
CA PRO A 241 -6.22 15.76 2.38
C PRO A 241 -6.66 17.22 2.35
N LEU A 242 -7.81 17.54 2.95
CA LEU A 242 -8.33 18.91 2.97
C LEU A 242 -7.41 19.82 3.77
N ALA A 243 -6.94 19.37 4.93
CA ALA A 243 -6.01 20.14 5.76
C ALA A 243 -4.69 20.42 5.04
N ALA A 244 -4.16 19.47 4.26
CA ALA A 244 -2.94 19.66 3.47
C ALA A 244 -3.15 20.67 2.33
N MET A 245 -4.30 20.61 1.65
CA MET A 245 -4.63 21.59 0.61
C MET A 245 -4.73 23.00 1.19
N LEU A 246 -5.48 23.16 2.29
CA LEU A 246 -5.59 24.44 2.98
C LEU A 246 -4.22 24.94 3.46
N ALA A 247 -3.40 24.07 4.02
CA ALA A 247 -2.04 24.40 4.45
C ALA A 247 -1.19 24.94 3.29
N ALA A 248 -1.25 24.28 2.14
CA ALA A 248 -0.52 24.67 0.94
C ALA A 248 -1.03 25.96 0.31
N MET A 249 -2.35 26.15 0.24
CA MET A 249 -2.99 27.39 -0.27
C MET A 249 -2.68 28.59 0.64
N LEU A 250 -2.57 28.38 1.95
CA LEU A 250 -2.22 29.40 2.94
C LEU A 250 -0.70 29.61 3.08
N GLY A 251 0.14 28.79 2.45
CA GLY A 251 1.60 28.88 2.54
C GLY A 251 2.18 28.53 3.92
N THR A 252 1.50 27.68 4.70
CA THR A 252 1.89 27.31 6.07
C THR A 252 3.03 26.27 6.09
N ARG A 253 4.24 26.70 5.72
CA ARG A 253 5.43 25.83 5.57
C ARG A 253 5.82 25.05 6.83
N GLU A 254 5.45 25.53 8.01
CA GLU A 254 5.71 24.83 9.28
C GLU A 254 4.96 23.50 9.43
N LEU A 255 3.96 23.23 8.58
CA LEU A 255 3.20 21.97 8.55
C LEU A 255 3.78 20.95 7.58
N LEU A 256 4.90 21.27 6.92
CA LEU A 256 5.52 20.39 5.94
C LEU A 256 5.84 18.98 6.51
N PRO A 257 6.36 18.81 7.74
CA PRO A 257 6.60 17.48 8.30
C PRO A 257 5.35 16.61 8.36
N GLU A 258 4.22 17.17 8.80
CA GLU A 258 2.94 16.46 8.87
C GLU A 258 2.37 16.19 7.47
N VAL A 259 2.52 17.12 6.53
CA VAL A 259 2.11 16.91 5.13
C VAL A 259 2.94 15.81 4.45
N LEU A 260 4.23 15.70 4.73
CA LEU A 260 5.06 14.62 4.19
C LEU A 260 4.59 13.23 4.63
N THR A 261 3.97 13.11 5.81
CA THR A 261 3.38 11.82 6.24
C THR A 261 2.22 11.37 5.36
N LEU A 262 1.51 12.29 4.71
CA LEU A 262 0.42 11.97 3.77
C LEU A 262 0.93 11.32 2.50
N CYS A 263 2.16 11.65 2.07
CA CYS A 263 2.74 11.14 0.82
C CYS A 263 2.85 9.61 0.80
N MET A 264 2.89 8.99 1.97
CA MET A 264 2.94 7.54 2.19
C MET A 264 1.59 6.95 2.60
N SER A 265 0.49 7.67 2.35
CA SER A 265 -0.86 7.15 2.60
C SER A 265 -1.15 5.95 1.69
N PRO A 266 -1.78 4.87 2.20
CA PRO A 266 -2.25 3.76 1.38
C PRO A 266 -3.35 4.15 0.36
N SER A 267 -4.00 5.30 0.56
CA SER A 267 -4.96 5.83 -0.43
C SER A 267 -4.21 6.65 -1.48
N PRO A 268 -4.32 6.32 -2.78
CA PRO A 268 -3.57 6.99 -3.84
C PRO A 268 -3.95 8.47 -3.98
N LEU A 269 -5.24 8.83 -3.84
CA LEU A 269 -5.68 10.22 -3.84
C LEU A 269 -5.06 11.01 -2.68
N VAL A 270 -5.11 10.46 -1.46
CA VAL A 270 -4.57 11.12 -0.27
C VAL A 270 -3.07 11.34 -0.40
N ALA A 271 -2.35 10.34 -0.93
CA ALA A 271 -0.92 10.45 -1.20
C ALA A 271 -0.61 11.50 -2.26
N ALA A 272 -1.33 11.51 -3.38
CA ALA A 272 -1.17 12.48 -4.45
C ALA A 272 -1.41 13.93 -3.96
N VAL A 273 -2.48 14.14 -3.19
CA VAL A 273 -2.77 15.44 -2.55
C VAL A 273 -1.67 15.83 -1.56
N GLY A 274 -1.19 14.89 -0.75
CA GLY A 274 -0.06 15.11 0.17
C GLY A 274 1.21 15.52 -0.57
N LYS A 275 1.57 14.82 -1.65
CA LYS A 275 2.72 15.14 -2.50
C LYS A 275 2.60 16.53 -3.11
N ALA A 276 1.46 16.86 -3.70
CA ALA A 276 1.21 18.15 -4.32
C ALA A 276 1.22 19.30 -3.31
N ALA A 277 0.62 19.11 -2.13
CA ALA A 277 0.67 20.07 -1.04
C ALA A 277 2.11 20.29 -0.53
N ALA A 278 2.88 19.21 -0.37
CA ALA A 278 4.29 19.30 0.04
C ALA A 278 5.13 20.08 -0.98
N LEU A 279 4.99 19.76 -2.28
CA LEU A 279 5.67 20.47 -3.36
C LEU A 279 5.31 21.96 -3.38
N ARG A 280 4.01 22.29 -3.26
CA ARG A 280 3.54 23.68 -3.22
C ARG A 280 4.04 24.45 -1.99
N LEU A 281 4.21 23.77 -0.86
CA LEU A 281 4.83 24.35 0.34
C LEU A 281 6.35 24.56 0.20
N GLY A 282 6.97 24.03 -0.85
CA GLY A 282 8.40 24.18 -1.16
C GLY A 282 9.27 23.01 -0.70
N ALA A 283 8.69 21.82 -0.52
CA ALA A 283 9.49 20.60 -0.32
C ALA A 283 10.37 20.33 -1.53
N ALA A 284 11.59 19.83 -1.29
CA ALA A 284 12.43 19.35 -2.39
C ALA A 284 11.76 18.13 -3.04
N PRO A 285 11.71 17.99 -4.38
CA PRO A 285 11.00 16.90 -5.06
C PRO A 285 11.41 15.48 -4.61
N MET A 286 12.64 15.32 -4.14
CA MET A 286 13.16 14.06 -3.61
C MET A 286 12.47 13.59 -2.32
N GLN A 287 11.80 14.48 -1.58
CA GLN A 287 11.13 14.16 -0.32
C GLN A 287 9.74 13.54 -0.53
N PRO A 288 8.76 14.21 -1.18
CA PRO A 288 7.46 13.61 -1.46
C PRO A 288 7.50 12.62 -2.64
N GLY A 289 8.49 12.72 -3.53
CA GLY A 289 8.49 12.05 -4.82
C GLY A 289 7.63 12.78 -5.85
N ALA A 290 7.51 12.16 -7.03
CA ALA A 290 6.70 12.66 -8.13
C ALA A 290 5.21 12.35 -7.86
N VAL A 291 4.31 13.21 -8.36
CA VAL A 291 2.85 12.97 -8.25
C VAL A 291 2.47 11.85 -9.21
N GLU A 292 3.09 11.80 -10.37
CA GLU A 292 2.97 10.82 -11.44
C GLU A 292 3.10 9.36 -10.98
N GLU A 293 3.75 9.10 -9.84
CA GLU A 293 3.86 7.76 -9.29
C GLU A 293 2.49 7.12 -9.01
N VAL A 294 1.46 7.91 -8.69
CA VAL A 294 0.09 7.40 -8.46
C VAL A 294 -0.70 7.14 -9.74
N LEU A 295 -0.17 7.45 -10.92
CA LEU A 295 -0.87 7.36 -12.21
C LEU A 295 -1.46 5.97 -12.50
N PRO A 296 -0.84 4.83 -12.12
CA PRO A 296 -1.49 3.54 -12.29
C PRO A 296 -2.80 3.41 -11.47
N PHE A 297 -2.93 4.16 -10.38
CA PHE A 297 -4.02 4.02 -9.40
C PHE A 297 -5.07 5.14 -9.47
N LEU A 298 -4.85 6.18 -10.24
CA LEU A 298 -5.78 7.30 -10.41
C LEU A 298 -5.97 7.65 -11.89
N PRO A 299 -7.15 8.19 -12.26
CA PRO A 299 -7.35 8.73 -13.61
C PRO A 299 -6.30 9.79 -13.97
N GLU A 300 -5.80 9.78 -15.21
CA GLU A 300 -4.75 10.72 -15.65
C GLU A 300 -5.18 12.19 -15.50
N ASP A 301 -6.45 12.50 -15.72
CA ASP A 301 -7.01 13.85 -15.61
C ASP A 301 -7.00 14.35 -14.16
N GLU A 302 -7.24 13.47 -13.19
CA GLU A 302 -7.09 13.76 -11.75
C GLU A 302 -5.62 14.05 -11.41
N VAL A 303 -4.68 13.22 -11.88
CA VAL A 303 -3.24 13.41 -11.65
C VAL A 303 -2.76 14.76 -12.21
N ARG A 304 -3.13 15.08 -13.46
CA ARG A 304 -2.80 16.37 -14.09
C ARG A 304 -3.40 17.56 -13.36
N ALA A 305 -4.61 17.42 -12.78
CA ALA A 305 -5.21 18.48 -11.97
C ALA A 305 -4.43 18.72 -10.67
N ILE A 306 -3.99 17.64 -10.03
CA ILE A 306 -3.18 17.68 -8.81
C ILE A 306 -1.79 18.30 -9.07
N GLU A 307 -1.16 17.99 -10.20
CA GLU A 307 0.12 18.59 -10.61
C GLU A 307 0.02 20.10 -10.84
N ARG A 308 -1.02 20.55 -11.55
CA ARG A 308 -1.29 21.99 -11.74
C ARG A 308 -1.46 22.70 -10.40
N PHE A 309 -2.15 22.07 -9.46
CA PHE A 309 -2.25 22.58 -8.09
C PHE A 309 -0.89 22.65 -7.39
N ALA A 310 -0.02 21.65 -7.53
CA ALA A 310 1.32 21.64 -6.95
C ALA A 310 2.17 22.83 -7.46
N GLN A 311 1.98 23.21 -8.73
CA GLN A 311 2.65 24.32 -9.40
C GLN A 311 2.04 25.70 -9.05
N GLY A 312 0.89 25.73 -8.36
CA GLY A 312 0.16 26.95 -8.04
C GLY A 312 -0.64 27.51 -9.22
N GLU A 313 -0.89 26.71 -10.24
CA GLU A 313 -1.66 27.07 -11.45
C GLU A 313 -3.16 26.79 -11.30
N ASP A 314 -3.64 26.67 -10.06
CA ASP A 314 -5.04 26.38 -9.78
C ASP A 314 -5.97 27.58 -10.06
N GLY A 315 -5.45 28.75 -10.41
CA GLY A 315 -6.23 29.90 -10.86
C GLY A 315 -6.84 29.75 -12.26
N GLY A 316 -7.88 28.93 -12.40
CA GLY A 316 -8.70 28.75 -13.60
C GLY A 316 -9.98 27.98 -13.32
#